data_AF-A0A961GKN9-F1
#
_entry.id   AF-A0A961GKN9-F1
#
_cell.length_a   1.000
_cell.length_b   1.000
_cell.length_c   1.000
_cell.angle_alpha   90.00
_cell.angle_beta   90.00
_cell.angle_gamma   90.00
#
_symmetry.space_group_name_H-M   'P 1'
#
loop_
_entity.id
_entity.type
_entity.pdbx_description
1 polymer ?
#
loop_
_entity_poly.entity_id
_entity_poly.type
_entity_poly.pdbx_seq_one_letter_code
_entity_poly.pdbx_strand_id
1 'polypeptide(L)'
;MARMSRADRRATRVWSRQDQWVFRPDVWSGVLLGSAAVVESFWPSLMPRSTVHQAMVSGASAATGFAAGSASYGWGKTLARREGLPRIAALGANAAAAGAVLAFLRDREGERLWRPAMRAGAEAVVAGSVASAAVEFVRTAKHPVRAGAVLGAGAVTAGGVRVGFAIKAQLQHRDEYDGPPPKALPAVAQSVSVAAALAALVNGFRYSGDAAARLLSRRIGVPETPAKILGLAGATGVWIGIGTAFADTFVKGMELYNRVLDPGYDDPPTSAACSASAASPLSYARTGREGRRFIGDRPSADDIAEVTGRPAVAEPVRIYVGFDHAKHAPERVALALAELERTGAYDRSLLIVGCPPGNGWVNTIPFEVADYLLAGDSAGVAIQYERLPSLLSIQRARDGGHHLRLLL
;
A
#
# COMPACT_ATOMS: atom_id res chain seq x y z
N MET A 1 -9.88 -22.67 -63.97
CA MET A 1 -10.19 -22.03 -62.67
C MET A 1 -10.44 -23.11 -61.62
N ALA A 2 -9.42 -23.50 -60.85
CA ALA A 2 -9.54 -24.54 -59.84
C ALA A 2 -10.25 -24.01 -58.58
N ARG A 3 -11.35 -24.67 -58.17
CA ARG A 3 -12.09 -24.35 -56.93
C ARG A 3 -11.30 -24.86 -55.71
N MET A 4 -10.77 -23.95 -54.90
CA MET A 4 -10.20 -24.28 -53.58
C MET A 4 -11.23 -24.96 -52.67
N SER A 5 -10.79 -26.04 -52.02
CA SER A 5 -11.61 -26.90 -51.15
C SER A 5 -12.01 -26.18 -49.85
N ARG A 6 -13.07 -26.65 -49.18
CA ARG A 6 -13.53 -26.11 -47.89
C ARG A 6 -12.48 -26.24 -46.76
N ALA A 7 -11.51 -27.14 -46.89
CA ALA A 7 -10.43 -27.33 -45.92
C ALA A 7 -9.41 -26.18 -45.98
N ASP A 8 -9.05 -25.70 -47.18
CA ASP A 8 -8.14 -24.56 -47.37
C ASP A 8 -8.73 -23.24 -46.84
N ARG A 9 -10.07 -23.10 -46.89
CA ARG A 9 -10.78 -21.96 -46.29
C ARG A 9 -10.80 -21.99 -44.76
N ARG A 10 -10.60 -23.14 -44.12
CA ARG A 10 -10.47 -23.24 -42.65
C ARG A 10 -9.02 -23.04 -42.19
N ALA A 11 -8.04 -23.49 -42.96
CA ALA A 11 -6.63 -23.27 -42.67
C ALA A 11 -6.17 -21.81 -42.89
N THR A 12 -6.89 -21.03 -43.72
CA THR A 12 -6.63 -19.60 -43.94
C THR A 12 -7.37 -18.67 -42.97
N ARG A 13 -8.10 -19.22 -41.98
CA ARG A 13 -8.55 -18.47 -40.78
C ARG A 13 -7.44 -18.36 -39.71
N VAL A 14 -6.19 -18.56 -40.12
CA VAL A 14 -4.99 -18.29 -39.33
C VAL A 14 -4.77 -16.77 -39.34
N TRP A 15 -5.05 -16.15 -38.18
CA TRP A 15 -4.61 -14.83 -37.72
C TRP A 15 -4.28 -13.84 -38.83
N SER A 16 -5.18 -12.88 -39.10
CA SER A 16 -4.83 -11.76 -39.97
C SER A 16 -3.55 -11.09 -39.43
N ARG A 17 -2.73 -10.47 -40.29
CA ARG A 17 -1.57 -9.66 -39.82
C ARG A 17 -1.97 -8.65 -38.73
N GLN A 18 -3.24 -8.24 -38.66
CA GLN A 18 -3.78 -7.33 -37.64
C GLN A 18 -4.06 -7.99 -36.28
N ASP A 19 -4.18 -9.32 -36.23
CA ASP A 19 -4.46 -10.07 -34.99
C ASP A 19 -3.21 -10.47 -34.22
N GLN A 20 -2.01 -10.39 -34.82
CA GLN A 20 -0.78 -10.65 -34.10
C GLN A 20 -0.52 -9.54 -33.06
N TRP A 21 -0.14 -9.93 -31.84
CA TRP A 21 0.07 -9.01 -30.71
C TRP A 21 1.02 -7.84 -31.04
N VAL A 22 1.99 -8.06 -31.93
CA VAL A 22 2.94 -7.05 -32.41
C VAL A 22 2.25 -5.89 -33.14
N PHE A 23 1.03 -6.07 -33.66
CA PHE A 23 0.27 -5.02 -34.35
C PHE A 23 -0.90 -4.48 -33.53
N ARG A 24 -0.94 -4.77 -32.21
CA ARG A 24 -2.00 -4.32 -31.29
C ARG A 24 -1.60 -3.01 -30.59
N PRO A 25 -2.16 -1.86 -31.01
CA PRO A 25 -1.78 -0.57 -30.43
C PRO A 25 -2.22 -0.44 -28.96
N ASP A 26 -3.28 -1.13 -28.54
CA ASP A 26 -3.67 -1.23 -27.13
C ASP A 26 -2.62 -1.91 -26.26
N VAL A 27 -1.97 -2.96 -26.77
CA VAL A 27 -0.89 -3.67 -26.07
C VAL A 27 0.34 -2.77 -25.98
N TRP A 28 0.76 -2.15 -27.09
CA TRP A 28 1.93 -1.25 -27.08
C TRP A 28 1.73 0.00 -26.23
N SER A 29 0.50 0.52 -26.14
CA SER A 29 0.18 1.64 -25.24
C SER A 29 0.38 1.24 -23.78
N GLY A 30 -0.05 0.02 -23.43
CA GLY A 30 0.20 -0.57 -22.11
C GLY A 30 1.68 -0.83 -21.86
N VAL A 31 2.40 -1.44 -22.81
CA VAL A 31 3.85 -1.71 -22.67
C VAL A 31 4.63 -0.41 -22.46
N LEU A 32 4.33 0.64 -23.23
CA LEU A 32 5.01 1.92 -23.12
C LEU A 32 4.80 2.56 -21.73
N LEU A 33 3.55 2.66 -21.25
CA LEU A 33 3.27 3.24 -19.94
C LEU A 33 3.77 2.35 -18.80
N GLY A 34 3.62 1.03 -18.91
CA GLY A 34 4.15 0.07 -17.95
C GLY A 34 5.67 0.18 -17.80
N SER A 35 6.39 0.34 -18.92
CA SER A 35 7.85 0.51 -18.91
C SER A 35 8.25 1.84 -18.28
N ALA A 36 7.53 2.92 -18.56
CA ALA A 36 7.74 4.21 -17.90
C ALA A 36 7.49 4.12 -16.38
N ALA A 37 6.44 3.41 -15.96
CA ALA A 37 6.13 3.18 -14.55
C ALA A 37 7.20 2.34 -13.83
N VAL A 38 7.84 1.38 -14.52
CA VAL A 38 9.01 0.67 -13.98
C VAL A 38 10.16 1.64 -13.74
N VAL A 39 10.46 2.54 -14.68
CA VAL A 39 11.51 3.55 -14.51
C VAL A 39 11.23 4.44 -13.30
N GLU A 40 10.00 4.96 -13.17
CA GLU A 40 9.63 5.82 -12.05
C GLU A 40 9.64 5.09 -10.70
N SER A 41 9.43 3.76 -10.70
CA SER A 41 9.49 2.97 -9.47
C SER A 41 10.88 2.93 -8.80
N PHE A 42 11.96 3.29 -9.51
CA PHE A 42 13.31 3.33 -8.95
C PHE A 42 13.60 4.58 -8.12
N TRP A 43 12.71 5.59 -8.12
CA TRP A 43 12.91 6.78 -7.28
C TRP A 43 13.08 6.41 -5.79
N PRO A 44 14.03 7.03 -5.06
CA PRO A 44 14.26 6.77 -3.64
C PRO A 44 12.98 6.72 -2.80
N SER A 45 12.96 5.78 -1.86
CA SER A 45 11.94 5.65 -0.83
C SER A 45 12.55 5.98 0.54
N LEU A 46 11.69 6.26 1.52
CA LEU A 46 12.10 6.50 2.92
C LEU A 46 12.93 5.35 3.51
N MET A 47 12.63 4.10 3.12
CA MET A 47 13.44 2.94 3.50
C MET A 47 14.21 2.43 2.29
N PRO A 48 15.47 1.98 2.48
CA PRO A 48 16.22 1.27 1.44
C PRO A 48 15.46 0.03 0.97
N ARG A 49 15.48 -0.23 -0.34
CA ARG A 49 14.81 -1.39 -0.93
C ARG A 49 15.83 -2.43 -1.36
N SER A 50 15.61 -3.67 -0.92
CA SER A 50 16.29 -4.83 -1.49
C SER A 50 15.88 -5.01 -2.96
N THR A 51 16.66 -5.80 -3.70
CA THR A 51 16.31 -6.19 -5.08
C THR A 51 14.90 -6.80 -5.19
N VAL A 52 14.49 -7.61 -4.20
CA VAL A 52 13.17 -8.26 -4.21
C VAL A 52 12.06 -7.23 -3.99
N HIS A 53 12.22 -6.32 -3.02
CA HIS A 53 11.24 -5.26 -2.80
C HIS A 53 11.13 -4.34 -4.02
N GLN A 54 12.25 -4.02 -4.67
CA GLN A 54 12.22 -3.26 -5.92
C GLN A 54 11.50 -4.03 -7.03
N ALA A 55 11.73 -5.33 -7.18
CA ALA A 55 11.04 -6.14 -8.18
C ALA A 55 9.52 -6.15 -7.98
N MET A 56 9.06 -6.26 -6.72
CA MET A 56 7.64 -6.20 -6.38
C MET A 56 7.02 -4.86 -6.77
N VAL A 57 7.64 -3.75 -6.38
CA VAL A 57 7.14 -2.40 -6.71
C VAL A 57 7.17 -2.17 -8.22
N SER A 58 8.29 -2.48 -8.89
CA SER A 58 8.41 -2.40 -10.34
C SER A 58 7.34 -3.22 -11.06
N GLY A 59 7.03 -4.43 -10.57
CA GLY A 59 6.06 -5.33 -11.20
C GLY A 59 4.62 -4.84 -11.02
N ALA A 60 4.27 -4.35 -9.84
CA ALA A 60 2.98 -3.71 -9.57
C ALA A 60 2.79 -2.43 -10.41
N SER A 61 3.84 -1.59 -10.50
CA SER A 61 3.87 -0.41 -11.36
C SER A 61 3.72 -0.77 -12.84
N ALA A 62 4.43 -1.80 -13.31
CA ALA A 62 4.32 -2.29 -14.68
C ALA A 62 2.90 -2.75 -15.01
N ALA A 63 2.28 -3.55 -14.15
CA ALA A 63 0.92 -4.05 -14.33
C ALA A 63 -0.12 -2.93 -14.34
N THR A 64 0.00 -1.97 -13.42
CA THR A 64 -0.89 -0.82 -13.31
C THR A 64 -0.75 0.10 -14.53
N GLY A 65 0.48 0.43 -14.92
CA GLY A 65 0.78 1.21 -16.12
C GLY A 65 0.30 0.53 -17.40
N PHE A 66 0.47 -0.79 -17.50
CA PHE A 66 -0.04 -1.57 -18.62
C PHE A 66 -1.57 -1.47 -18.72
N ALA A 67 -2.27 -1.71 -17.61
CA ALA A 67 -3.72 -1.62 -17.56
C ALA A 67 -4.23 -0.22 -17.93
N ALA A 68 -3.62 0.83 -17.36
CA ALA A 68 -3.99 2.22 -17.63
C ALA A 68 -3.74 2.64 -19.09
N GLY A 69 -2.61 2.21 -19.67
CA GLY A 69 -2.26 2.48 -21.07
C GLY A 69 -3.21 1.79 -22.04
N SER A 70 -3.47 0.50 -21.84
CA SER A 70 -4.41 -0.25 -22.67
C SER A 70 -5.86 0.24 -22.55
N ALA A 71 -6.30 0.60 -21.33
CA ALA A 71 -7.64 1.15 -21.09
C ALA A 71 -7.82 2.53 -21.76
N SER A 72 -6.84 3.42 -21.59
CA SER A 72 -6.85 4.74 -22.24
C SER A 72 -6.91 4.65 -23.76
N TYR A 73 -6.18 3.72 -24.37
CA TYR A 73 -6.29 3.44 -25.81
C TYR A 73 -7.71 2.97 -26.18
N GLY A 74 -8.27 2.04 -25.39
CA GLY A 74 -9.63 1.52 -25.58
C GLY A 74 -10.71 2.61 -25.53
N TRP A 75 -10.63 3.52 -24.56
CA TRP A 75 -11.51 4.68 -24.46
C TRP A 75 -11.34 5.62 -25.64
N GLY A 76 -10.10 5.98 -26.00
CA GLY A 76 -9.82 6.86 -27.15
C GLY A 76 -10.32 6.27 -28.47
N LYS A 77 -10.13 4.96 -28.68
CA LYS A 77 -10.66 4.23 -29.85
C LYS A 77 -12.19 4.26 -29.90
N THR A 78 -12.84 4.13 -28.75
CA THR A 78 -14.31 4.13 -28.65
C THR A 78 -14.87 5.53 -28.93
N LEU A 79 -14.28 6.55 -28.33
CA LEU A 79 -14.63 7.95 -28.54
C LEU A 79 -14.42 8.37 -30.01
N ALA A 80 -13.27 8.01 -30.60
CA ALA A 80 -12.97 8.27 -32.01
C ALA A 80 -14.03 7.67 -32.95
N ARG A 81 -14.51 6.45 -32.65
CA ARG A 81 -15.57 5.79 -33.43
C ARG A 81 -16.93 6.45 -33.26
N ARG A 82 -17.27 6.84 -32.03
CA ARG A 82 -18.56 7.44 -31.69
C ARG A 82 -18.72 8.83 -32.30
N GLU A 83 -17.68 9.65 -32.19
CA GLU A 83 -17.69 11.06 -32.57
C GLU A 83 -17.09 11.32 -33.96
N GLY A 84 -16.67 10.27 -34.68
CA GLY A 84 -16.04 10.40 -36.00
C GLY A 84 -14.68 11.12 -36.01
N LEU A 85 -14.01 11.19 -34.85
CA LEU A 85 -12.76 11.92 -34.68
C LEU A 85 -11.53 11.10 -35.09
N PRO A 86 -10.44 11.74 -35.55
CA PRO A 86 -9.12 11.11 -35.59
C PRO A 86 -8.74 10.57 -34.21
N ARG A 87 -8.12 9.37 -34.15
CA ARG A 87 -7.79 8.73 -32.87
C ARG A 87 -6.89 9.58 -31.97
N ILE A 88 -5.94 10.30 -32.56
CA ILE A 88 -5.07 11.23 -31.82
C ILE A 88 -5.89 12.35 -31.17
N ALA A 89 -6.90 12.89 -31.86
CA ALA A 89 -7.78 13.91 -31.29
C ALA A 89 -8.64 13.34 -30.14
N ALA A 90 -9.17 12.12 -30.29
CA ALA A 90 -9.93 11.46 -29.23
C ALA A 90 -9.07 11.15 -27.99
N LEU A 91 -7.81 10.76 -28.17
CA LEU A 91 -6.86 10.58 -27.06
C LEU A 91 -6.52 11.92 -26.39
N GLY A 92 -6.38 12.99 -27.16
CA GLY A 92 -6.25 14.35 -26.63
C GLY A 92 -7.46 14.77 -25.79
N ALA A 93 -8.67 14.44 -26.24
CA ALA A 93 -9.90 14.70 -25.49
C ALA A 93 -9.96 13.93 -24.16
N ASN A 94 -9.55 12.65 -24.14
CA ASN A 94 -9.41 11.88 -22.89
C ASN A 94 -8.45 12.55 -21.91
N ALA A 95 -7.26 12.93 -22.39
CA ALA A 95 -6.26 13.60 -21.56
C ALA A 95 -6.76 14.95 -21.03
N ALA A 96 -7.45 15.73 -21.85
CA ALA A 96 -8.02 17.02 -21.44
C ALA A 96 -9.11 16.85 -20.38
N ALA A 97 -10.02 15.88 -20.55
CA ALA A 97 -11.08 15.60 -19.57
C ALA A 97 -10.48 15.16 -18.22
N ALA A 98 -9.50 14.27 -18.23
CA ALA A 98 -8.81 13.86 -17.01
C ALA A 98 -7.98 15.01 -16.39
N GLY A 99 -7.33 15.84 -17.21
CA GLY A 99 -6.64 17.05 -16.77
C GLY A 99 -7.57 18.04 -16.07
N ALA A 100 -8.81 18.19 -16.55
CA ALA A 100 -9.83 18.99 -15.87
C ALA A 100 -10.15 18.43 -14.48
N VAL A 101 -10.31 17.11 -14.34
CA VAL A 101 -10.51 16.46 -13.03
C VAL A 101 -9.36 16.78 -12.07
N LEU A 102 -8.11 16.71 -12.53
CA LEU A 102 -6.93 17.08 -11.73
C LEU A 102 -6.93 18.55 -11.32
N ALA A 103 -7.34 19.44 -12.23
CA ALA A 103 -7.45 20.87 -11.93
C ALA A 103 -8.52 21.17 -10.87
N PHE A 104 -9.64 20.42 -10.86
CA PHE A 104 -10.70 20.55 -9.86
C PHE A 104 -10.37 19.89 -8.53
N LEU A 105 -9.75 18.70 -8.57
CA LEU A 105 -9.47 17.89 -7.39
C LEU A 105 -8.10 18.21 -6.75
N ARG A 106 -7.71 19.48 -6.67
CA ARG A 106 -6.45 19.88 -6.01
C ARG A 106 -6.34 19.28 -4.60
N ASP A 107 -5.09 18.99 -4.23
CA ASP A 107 -4.74 18.41 -2.94
C ASP A 107 -5.19 19.31 -1.80
N ARG A 108 -5.67 18.69 -0.72
CA ARG A 108 -6.19 19.36 0.47
C ARG A 108 -5.91 18.50 1.69
N GLU A 109 -5.44 19.14 2.75
CA GLU A 109 -5.27 18.47 4.03
C GLU A 109 -6.59 17.89 4.55
N GLY A 110 -6.53 16.66 5.08
CA GLY A 110 -7.69 15.98 5.67
C GLY A 110 -8.78 15.54 4.68
N GLU A 111 -8.49 15.49 3.38
CA GLU A 111 -9.49 15.09 2.40
C GLU A 111 -9.91 13.61 2.49
N ARG A 112 -11.12 13.31 2.04
CA ARG A 112 -11.64 11.93 2.00
C ARG A 112 -10.91 11.11 0.94
N LEU A 113 -10.63 9.84 1.22
CA LEU A 113 -9.87 8.91 0.36
C LEU A 113 -10.35 8.75 -1.09
N TRP A 114 -11.62 9.08 -1.39
CA TRP A 114 -12.11 9.03 -2.77
C TRP A 114 -11.48 10.12 -3.66
N ARG A 115 -11.13 11.29 -3.10
CA ARG A 115 -10.50 12.39 -3.86
C ARG A 115 -9.11 12.03 -4.39
N PRO A 116 -8.16 11.54 -3.57
CA PRO A 116 -6.86 11.11 -4.07
C PRO A 116 -6.98 9.89 -5.00
N ALA A 117 -7.94 8.99 -4.75
CA ALA A 117 -8.21 7.88 -5.69
C ALA A 117 -8.67 8.37 -7.07
N MET A 118 -9.54 9.38 -7.12
CA MET A 118 -9.98 10.01 -8.37
C MET A 118 -8.83 10.76 -9.06
N ARG A 119 -7.96 11.44 -8.30
CA ARG A 119 -6.74 12.05 -8.84
C ARG A 119 -5.81 11.02 -9.47
N ALA A 120 -5.48 9.94 -8.75
CA ALA A 120 -4.64 8.87 -9.27
C ALA A 120 -5.22 8.24 -10.54
N GLY A 121 -6.55 8.04 -10.59
CA GLY A 121 -7.25 7.58 -11.79
C GLY A 121 -7.13 8.55 -12.96
N ALA A 122 -7.27 9.85 -12.72
CA ALA A 122 -7.12 10.88 -13.74
C ALA A 122 -5.67 11.00 -14.24
N GLU A 123 -4.67 10.93 -13.35
CA GLU A 123 -3.24 10.86 -13.72
C GLU A 123 -2.96 9.66 -14.62
N ALA A 124 -3.50 8.49 -14.28
CA ALA A 124 -3.37 7.27 -15.08
C ALA A 124 -4.03 7.42 -16.48
N VAL A 125 -5.17 8.11 -16.58
CA VAL A 125 -5.82 8.41 -17.87
C VAL A 125 -4.98 9.37 -18.71
N VAL A 126 -4.43 10.42 -18.10
CA VAL A 126 -3.55 11.39 -18.80
C VAL A 126 -2.31 10.66 -19.32
N ALA A 127 -1.59 9.96 -18.46
CA ALA A 127 -0.38 9.23 -18.82
C ALA A 127 -0.66 8.14 -19.88
N GLY A 128 -1.77 7.41 -19.72
CA GLY A 128 -2.20 6.39 -20.68
C GLY A 128 -2.59 6.97 -22.03
N SER A 129 -3.21 8.14 -22.05
CA SER A 129 -3.59 8.83 -23.29
C SER A 129 -2.35 9.37 -24.03
N VAL A 130 -1.36 9.88 -23.32
CA VAL A 130 -0.06 10.30 -23.89
C VAL A 130 0.68 9.10 -24.48
N ALA A 131 0.79 8.00 -23.74
CA ALA A 131 1.41 6.77 -24.23
C ALA A 131 0.68 6.23 -25.48
N SER A 132 -0.64 6.24 -25.45
CA SER A 132 -1.49 5.84 -26.58
C SER A 132 -1.29 6.73 -27.81
N ALA A 133 -1.14 8.04 -27.61
CA ALA A 133 -0.91 8.98 -28.69
C ALA A 133 0.47 8.77 -29.34
N ALA A 134 1.50 8.46 -28.56
CA ALA A 134 2.83 8.11 -29.09
C ALA A 134 2.78 6.84 -29.94
N VAL A 135 2.05 5.81 -29.49
CA VAL A 135 1.84 4.57 -30.27
C VAL A 135 1.05 4.82 -31.54
N GLU A 136 -0.01 5.64 -31.46
CA GLU A 136 -0.80 6.02 -32.63
C GLU A 136 0.03 6.84 -33.63
N PHE A 137 0.89 7.73 -33.15
CA PHE A 137 1.84 8.47 -33.99
C PHE A 137 2.77 7.53 -34.75
N VAL A 138 3.43 6.59 -34.06
CA VAL A 138 4.29 5.55 -34.71
C VAL A 138 3.51 4.80 -35.78
N ARG A 139 2.28 4.41 -35.47
CA ARG A 139 1.40 3.64 -36.37
C ARG A 139 1.02 4.41 -37.63
N THR A 140 0.85 5.72 -37.52
CA THR A 140 0.47 6.61 -38.64
C THR A 140 1.66 7.23 -39.37
N ALA A 141 2.89 7.04 -38.88
CA ALA A 141 4.08 7.59 -39.50
C ALA A 141 4.35 6.97 -40.88
N LYS A 142 4.97 7.74 -41.78
CA LYS A 142 5.38 7.27 -43.13
C LYS A 142 6.28 6.02 -43.06
N HIS A 143 7.15 5.96 -42.05
CA HIS A 143 8.06 4.84 -41.81
C HIS A 143 7.91 4.31 -40.37
N PRO A 144 6.89 3.47 -40.10
CA PRO A 144 6.52 3.09 -38.72
C PRO A 144 7.62 2.32 -38.00
N VAL A 145 8.38 1.46 -38.71
CA VAL A 145 9.50 0.71 -38.12
C VAL A 145 10.61 1.64 -37.64
N ARG A 146 10.97 2.65 -38.46
CA ARG A 146 12.00 3.64 -38.09
C ARG A 146 11.52 4.54 -36.95
N ALA A 147 10.28 5.03 -37.03
CA ALA A 147 9.68 5.85 -35.97
C ALA A 147 9.64 5.10 -34.63
N GLY A 148 9.21 3.83 -34.65
CA GLY A 148 9.20 2.96 -33.48
C GLY A 148 10.59 2.68 -32.93
N ALA A 149 11.58 2.41 -33.79
CA ALA A 149 12.96 2.18 -33.36
C ALA A 149 13.59 3.43 -32.71
N VAL A 150 13.38 4.61 -33.29
CA VAL A 150 13.90 5.88 -32.75
C VAL A 150 13.25 6.21 -31.40
N LEU A 151 11.92 6.13 -31.31
CA LEU A 151 11.21 6.39 -30.05
C LEU A 151 11.55 5.36 -28.97
N GLY A 152 11.66 4.08 -29.36
CA GLY A 152 12.07 3.01 -28.46
C GLY A 152 13.48 3.20 -27.93
N ALA A 153 14.45 3.50 -28.80
CA ALA A 153 15.83 3.78 -28.39
C ALA A 153 15.90 4.99 -27.44
N GLY A 154 15.20 6.09 -27.79
CA GLY A 154 15.13 7.26 -26.92
C GLY A 154 14.53 6.96 -25.54
N ALA A 155 13.45 6.18 -25.49
CA ALA A 155 12.82 5.77 -24.23
C ALA A 155 13.73 4.87 -23.38
N VAL A 156 14.44 3.92 -23.99
CA VAL A 156 15.40 3.04 -23.29
C VAL A 156 16.57 3.85 -22.74
N THR A 157 17.14 4.77 -23.53
CA THR A 157 18.24 5.63 -23.08
C THR A 157 17.80 6.54 -21.94
N ALA A 158 16.69 7.25 -22.10
CA ALA A 158 16.15 8.13 -21.05
C ALA A 158 15.81 7.35 -19.77
N GLY A 159 15.22 6.16 -19.92
CA GLY A 159 14.91 5.26 -18.81
C GLY A 159 16.16 4.79 -18.07
N GLY A 160 17.19 4.32 -18.79
CA GLY A 160 18.46 3.91 -18.20
C GLY A 160 19.17 5.04 -17.45
N VAL A 161 19.16 6.25 -18.02
CA VAL A 161 19.71 7.45 -17.36
C VAL A 161 18.94 7.77 -16.07
N ARG A 162 17.60 7.78 -16.10
CA ARG A 162 16.76 8.03 -14.91
C ARG A 162 16.96 6.97 -13.83
N VAL A 163 17.02 5.69 -14.19
CA VAL A 163 17.30 4.60 -13.24
C VAL A 163 18.70 4.76 -12.63
N GLY A 164 19.71 5.11 -13.43
CA GLY A 164 21.05 5.40 -12.95
C GLY A 164 21.09 6.55 -11.93
N PHE A 165 20.39 7.65 -12.21
CA PHE A 165 20.24 8.76 -11.27
C PHE A 165 19.51 8.34 -10.00
N ALA A 166 18.44 7.57 -10.12
CA ALA A 166 17.65 7.13 -8.98
C ALA A 166 18.45 6.19 -8.06
N ILE A 167 19.23 5.26 -8.62
CA ILE A 167 20.13 4.39 -7.84
C ILE A 167 21.23 5.22 -7.19
N LYS A 168 21.81 6.19 -7.89
CA LYS A 168 22.81 7.10 -7.31
C LYS A 168 22.22 7.89 -6.13
N ALA A 169 20.99 8.39 -6.26
CA ALA A 169 20.31 9.10 -5.18
C ALA A 169 20.03 8.19 -3.97
N GLN A 170 19.67 6.93 -4.19
CA GLN A 170 19.53 5.93 -3.11
C GLN A 170 20.86 5.67 -2.40
N LEU A 171 21.96 5.60 -3.13
CA LEU A 171 23.29 5.38 -2.57
C LEU A 171 23.80 6.56 -1.73
N GLN A 172 23.37 7.79 -2.03
CA GLN A 172 23.79 8.98 -1.29
C GLN A 172 23.19 9.09 0.11
N HIS A 173 22.04 8.47 0.35
CA HIS A 173 21.30 8.54 1.62
C HIS A 173 21.36 7.21 2.37
N ARG A 174 22.42 6.43 2.15
CA ARG A 174 22.55 5.08 2.69
C ARG A 174 23.40 5.11 3.95
N ASP A 175 22.90 4.48 5.00
CA ASP A 175 23.60 4.28 6.26
C ASP A 175 24.28 2.90 6.32
N GLU A 176 25.21 2.73 7.26
CA GLU A 176 26.00 1.49 7.42
C GLU A 176 25.11 0.26 7.67
N TYR A 177 23.98 0.43 8.36
CA TYR A 177 23.03 -0.63 8.69
C TYR A 177 22.10 -1.01 7.52
N ASP A 178 22.15 -0.28 6.41
CA ASP A 178 21.26 -0.53 5.29
C ASP A 178 21.71 -1.73 4.46
N GLY A 179 20.75 -2.57 4.08
CA GLY A 179 20.97 -3.66 3.13
C GLY A 179 21.49 -3.17 1.75
N PRO A 180 22.02 -4.09 0.91
CA PRO A 180 22.56 -3.73 -0.39
C PRO A 180 21.49 -3.07 -1.29
N PRO A 181 21.88 -2.07 -2.11
CA PRO A 181 20.96 -1.38 -3.00
C PRO A 181 20.35 -2.33 -4.04
N PRO A 182 19.19 -1.99 -4.61
CA PRO A 182 18.54 -2.87 -5.55
C PRO A 182 19.35 -2.96 -6.84
N LYS A 183 19.80 -4.17 -7.17
CA LYS A 183 20.39 -4.46 -8.48
C LYS A 183 19.32 -4.32 -9.57
N ALA A 184 19.47 -3.31 -10.44
CA ALA A 184 18.47 -2.93 -11.43
C ALA A 184 18.05 -4.08 -12.36
N LEU A 185 19.02 -4.78 -12.97
CA LEU A 185 18.74 -5.84 -13.93
C LEU A 185 17.98 -7.02 -13.30
N PRO A 186 18.43 -7.61 -12.17
CA PRO A 186 17.64 -8.61 -11.46
C PRO A 186 16.26 -8.11 -11.04
N ALA A 187 16.14 -6.86 -10.56
CA ALA A 187 14.86 -6.31 -10.14
C ALA A 187 13.87 -6.20 -11.31
N VAL A 188 14.33 -5.73 -12.48
CA VAL A 188 13.52 -5.68 -13.70
C VAL A 188 13.18 -7.08 -14.22
N ALA A 189 14.10 -8.03 -14.15
CA ALA A 189 13.83 -9.41 -14.57
C ALA A 189 12.76 -10.07 -13.67
N GLN A 190 12.88 -9.90 -12.36
CA GLN A 190 11.93 -10.45 -11.37
C GLN A 190 10.57 -9.74 -11.41
N SER A 191 10.54 -8.45 -11.78
CA SER A 191 9.28 -7.70 -11.89
C SER A 191 8.33 -8.27 -12.95
N VAL A 192 8.87 -8.91 -13.98
CA VAL A 192 8.09 -9.62 -15.00
C VAL A 192 7.23 -10.72 -14.37
N SER A 193 7.77 -11.48 -13.42
CA SER A 193 7.03 -12.53 -12.71
C SER A 193 5.89 -11.96 -11.88
N VAL A 194 6.12 -10.83 -11.20
CA VAL A 194 5.09 -10.13 -10.41
C VAL A 194 3.99 -9.57 -11.32
N ALA A 195 4.37 -8.92 -12.42
CA ALA A 195 3.42 -8.41 -13.41
C ALA A 195 2.61 -9.54 -14.06
N ALA A 196 3.26 -10.68 -14.37
CA ALA A 196 2.60 -11.88 -14.91
C ALA A 196 1.62 -12.49 -13.90
N ALA A 197 1.97 -12.54 -12.61
CA ALA A 197 1.07 -13.01 -11.57
C ALA A 197 -0.18 -12.11 -11.45
N LEU A 198 0.00 -10.78 -11.46
CA LEU A 198 -1.13 -9.83 -11.43
C LEU A 198 -2.01 -9.96 -12.68
N ALA A 199 -1.40 -10.09 -13.86
CA ALA A 199 -2.13 -10.35 -15.10
C ALA A 199 -2.88 -11.69 -15.04
N ALA A 200 -2.29 -12.75 -14.45
CA ALA A 200 -2.96 -14.03 -14.27
C ALA A 200 -4.18 -13.91 -13.35
N LEU A 201 -4.12 -13.10 -12.29
CA LEU A 201 -5.27 -12.83 -11.41
C LEU A 201 -6.40 -12.13 -12.17
N VAL A 202 -6.09 -11.05 -12.89
CA VAL A 202 -7.10 -10.30 -13.68
C VAL A 202 -7.71 -11.18 -14.77
N ASN A 203 -6.90 -11.95 -15.48
CA ASN A 203 -7.40 -12.86 -16.51
C ASN A 203 -8.18 -14.02 -15.89
N GLY A 204 -7.76 -14.54 -14.74
CA GLY A 204 -8.51 -15.54 -13.97
C GLY A 204 -9.90 -15.05 -13.61
N PHE A 205 -10.04 -13.81 -13.15
CA PHE A 205 -11.33 -13.16 -12.91
C PHE A 205 -12.20 -13.15 -14.18
N ARG A 206 -11.66 -12.63 -15.29
CA ARG A 206 -12.39 -12.56 -16.57
C ARG A 206 -12.81 -13.94 -17.07
N TYR A 207 -11.89 -14.91 -17.09
CA TYR A 207 -12.16 -16.26 -17.54
C TYR A 207 -13.16 -16.98 -16.64
N SER A 208 -13.16 -16.72 -15.34
CA SER A 208 -14.15 -17.29 -14.42
C SER A 208 -15.56 -16.77 -14.73
N GLY A 209 -15.70 -15.47 -15.04
CA GLY A 209 -16.97 -14.88 -15.49
C GLY A 209 -17.46 -15.46 -16.81
N ASP A 210 -16.57 -15.59 -17.79
CA ASP A 210 -16.88 -16.18 -19.09
C ASP A 210 -17.20 -17.69 -18.99
N ALA A 211 -16.54 -18.41 -18.09
CA ALA A 211 -16.82 -19.81 -17.81
C ALA A 211 -18.21 -19.97 -17.16
N ALA A 212 -18.53 -19.14 -16.16
CA ALA A 212 -19.85 -19.13 -15.52
C ALA A 212 -20.95 -18.76 -16.52
N ALA A 213 -20.74 -17.74 -17.36
CA ALA A 213 -21.68 -17.36 -18.41
C ALA A 213 -21.92 -18.49 -19.42
N ARG A 214 -20.86 -19.19 -19.84
CA ARG A 214 -20.96 -20.35 -20.74
C ARG A 214 -21.70 -21.51 -20.08
N LEU A 215 -21.51 -21.74 -18.78
CA LEU A 215 -22.22 -22.77 -18.03
C LEU A 215 -23.71 -22.45 -17.95
N LEU A 216 -24.07 -21.23 -17.57
CA LEU A 216 -25.47 -20.76 -17.49
C LEU A 216 -26.18 -20.87 -18.84
N SER A 217 -25.51 -20.46 -19.93
CA SER A 217 -26.10 -20.53 -21.26
C SER A 217 -26.26 -21.97 -21.75
N ARG A 218 -25.24 -22.84 -21.57
CA ARG A 218 -25.28 -24.21 -22.11
C ARG A 218 -26.07 -25.21 -21.27
N ARG A 219 -26.08 -25.06 -19.95
CA ARG A 219 -26.70 -26.05 -19.04
C ARG A 219 -28.09 -25.63 -18.59
N ILE A 220 -28.33 -24.34 -18.39
CA ILE A 220 -29.59 -23.81 -17.85
C ILE A 220 -30.44 -23.15 -18.95
N GLY A 221 -29.87 -22.86 -20.12
CA GLY A 221 -30.60 -22.27 -21.25
C GLY A 221 -30.81 -20.76 -21.11
N VAL A 222 -30.05 -20.09 -20.25
CA VAL A 222 -30.13 -18.63 -20.07
C VAL A 222 -29.67 -17.93 -21.36
N PRO A 223 -30.40 -16.92 -21.87
CA PRO A 223 -29.96 -16.13 -23.02
C PRO A 223 -28.59 -15.48 -22.79
N GLU A 224 -27.84 -15.24 -23.86
CA GLU A 224 -26.42 -14.87 -23.79
C GLU A 224 -26.13 -13.60 -22.97
N THR A 225 -26.98 -12.57 -23.11
CA THR A 225 -26.79 -11.29 -22.41
C THR A 225 -27.02 -11.43 -20.89
N PRO A 226 -28.15 -11.98 -20.40
CA PRO A 226 -28.31 -12.30 -18.98
C PRO A 226 -27.24 -13.27 -18.45
N ALA A 227 -26.82 -14.26 -19.23
CA ALA A 227 -25.80 -15.22 -18.81
C ALA A 227 -24.44 -14.55 -18.56
N LYS A 228 -24.04 -13.58 -19.40
CA LYS A 228 -22.82 -12.77 -19.19
C LYS A 228 -22.90 -11.92 -17.93
N ILE A 229 -24.05 -11.29 -17.67
CA ILE A 229 -24.26 -10.46 -16.48
C ILE A 229 -24.20 -11.33 -15.21
N LEU A 230 -24.95 -12.43 -15.19
CA LEU A 230 -24.97 -13.36 -14.06
C LEU A 230 -23.62 -14.05 -13.85
N GLY A 231 -22.92 -14.41 -14.93
CA GLY A 231 -21.57 -14.98 -14.86
C GLY A 231 -20.55 -14.00 -14.28
N LEU A 232 -20.59 -12.74 -14.71
CA LEU A 232 -19.74 -11.68 -14.15
C LEU A 232 -20.10 -11.39 -12.68
N ALA A 233 -21.39 -11.35 -12.32
CA ALA A 233 -21.82 -11.15 -10.95
C ALA A 233 -21.38 -12.29 -10.03
N GLY A 234 -21.52 -13.55 -10.49
CA GLY A 234 -21.04 -14.74 -9.77
C GLY A 234 -19.52 -14.74 -9.60
N ALA A 235 -18.76 -14.45 -10.66
CA ALA A 235 -17.31 -14.29 -10.57
C ALA A 235 -16.94 -13.16 -9.60
N THR A 236 -17.64 -12.03 -9.64
CA THR A 236 -17.42 -10.91 -8.71
C THR A 236 -17.63 -11.36 -7.26
N GLY A 237 -18.72 -12.06 -6.96
CA GLY A 237 -18.97 -12.60 -5.62
C GLY A 237 -17.88 -13.55 -5.13
N VAL A 238 -17.44 -14.48 -5.99
CA VAL A 238 -16.36 -15.43 -5.67
C VAL A 238 -15.04 -14.71 -5.41
N TRP A 239 -14.65 -13.77 -6.27
CA TRP A 239 -13.39 -13.04 -6.12
C TRP A 239 -13.39 -12.06 -4.95
N ILE A 240 -14.52 -11.43 -4.63
CA ILE A 240 -14.69 -10.69 -3.38
C ILE A 240 -14.54 -11.64 -2.19
N GLY A 241 -15.14 -12.83 -2.24
CA GLY A 241 -14.99 -13.86 -1.20
C GLY A 241 -13.53 -14.29 -1.00
N ILE A 242 -12.80 -14.55 -2.08
CA ILE A 242 -11.37 -14.88 -2.03
C ILE A 242 -10.55 -13.70 -1.48
N GLY A 243 -10.81 -12.49 -1.97
CA GLY A 243 -10.10 -11.28 -1.54
C GLY A 243 -10.33 -10.96 -0.07
N THR A 244 -11.56 -11.10 0.42
CA THR A 244 -11.90 -10.91 1.84
C THR A 244 -11.28 -12.00 2.70
N ALA A 245 -11.36 -13.28 2.31
CA ALA A 245 -10.69 -14.36 3.03
C ALA A 245 -9.17 -14.17 3.10
N PHE A 246 -8.55 -13.71 2.00
CA PHE A 246 -7.13 -13.36 1.98
C PHE A 246 -6.83 -12.20 2.93
N ALA A 247 -7.61 -11.11 2.87
CA ALA A 247 -7.43 -9.95 3.74
C ALA A 247 -7.57 -10.33 5.22
N ASP A 248 -8.58 -11.13 5.57
CA ASP A 248 -8.80 -11.63 6.94
C ASP A 248 -7.63 -12.51 7.40
N THR A 249 -7.14 -13.39 6.53
CA THR A 249 -5.99 -14.26 6.82
C THR A 249 -4.72 -13.42 7.02
N PHE A 250 -4.51 -12.42 6.17
CA PHE A 250 -3.39 -11.50 6.27
C PHE A 250 -3.43 -10.70 7.58
N VAL A 251 -4.59 -10.14 7.94
CA VAL A 251 -4.80 -9.44 9.21
C VAL A 251 -4.55 -10.36 10.39
N LYS A 252 -5.08 -11.58 10.40
CA LYS A 252 -4.81 -12.57 11.45
C LYS A 252 -3.33 -12.91 11.58
N GLY A 253 -2.62 -13.03 10.45
CA GLY A 253 -1.17 -13.24 10.41
C GLY A 253 -0.40 -12.08 11.05
N MET A 254 -0.77 -10.84 10.73
CA MET A 254 -0.18 -9.64 11.33
C MET A 254 -0.47 -9.56 12.84
N GLU A 255 -1.68 -9.92 13.26
CA GLU A 255 -2.03 -10.00 14.68
C GLU A 255 -1.22 -11.07 15.42
N LEU A 256 -0.95 -12.22 14.79
CA LEU A 256 -0.09 -13.27 15.35
C LEU A 256 1.35 -12.78 15.51
N TYR A 257 1.89 -12.07 14.51
CA TYR A 257 3.21 -11.45 14.61
C TYR A 257 3.29 -10.45 15.78
N ASN A 258 2.25 -9.63 15.96
CA ASN A 258 2.18 -8.67 17.07
C ASN A 258 2.05 -9.34 18.46
N ARG A 259 1.71 -10.63 18.53
CA ARG A 259 1.66 -11.40 19.79
C ARG A 259 2.99 -12.04 20.17
N VAL A 260 3.96 -12.11 19.25
CA VAL A 260 5.29 -12.61 19.57
C VAL A 260 5.96 -11.60 20.49
N LEU A 261 6.19 -12.01 21.73
CA LEU A 261 6.83 -11.20 22.76
C LEU A 261 8.33 -11.13 22.51
N ASP A 262 8.95 -10.01 22.87
CA ASP A 262 10.39 -9.90 22.82
C ASP A 262 11.01 -10.59 24.06
N PRO A 263 12.11 -11.35 23.87
CA PRO A 263 12.84 -11.91 25.00
C PRO A 263 13.23 -10.82 25.99
N GLY A 264 12.97 -11.04 27.28
CA GLY A 264 13.29 -10.08 28.35
C GLY A 264 12.09 -9.28 28.88
N TYR A 265 10.92 -9.34 28.22
CA TYR A 265 9.68 -8.69 28.68
C TYR A 265 8.59 -9.69 29.09
N ASP A 266 8.99 -10.91 29.44
CA ASP A 266 8.04 -11.98 29.82
C ASP A 266 7.47 -11.78 31.23
N ASP A 267 8.27 -11.21 32.13
CA ASP A 267 7.91 -11.01 33.52
C ASP A 267 7.22 -9.65 33.76
N PRO A 268 6.19 -9.60 34.62
CA PRO A 268 5.52 -8.35 34.98
C PRO A 268 6.46 -7.42 35.77
N PRO A 269 6.25 -6.09 35.68
CA PRO A 269 7.03 -5.14 36.45
C PRO A 269 6.84 -5.35 37.95
N THR A 270 7.93 -5.27 38.70
CA THR A 270 7.91 -5.39 40.17
C THR A 270 7.51 -4.08 40.85
N SER A 271 7.77 -2.93 40.22
CA SER A 271 7.46 -1.61 40.76
C SER A 271 5.96 -1.33 40.78
N ALA A 272 5.46 -0.86 41.93
CA ALA A 272 4.08 -0.40 42.07
C ALA A 272 3.76 0.87 41.25
N ALA A 273 4.80 1.62 40.82
CA ALA A 273 4.68 2.79 39.96
C ALA A 273 4.34 2.43 38.50
N CYS A 274 4.38 1.14 38.16
CA CYS A 274 4.03 0.64 36.85
C CYS A 274 2.63 0.02 36.83
N SER A 275 1.93 0.21 35.71
CA SER A 275 0.72 -0.55 35.41
C SER A 275 1.03 -2.02 35.15
N ALA A 276 0.06 -2.89 35.41
CA ALA A 276 0.20 -4.34 35.31
C ALA A 276 1.29 -4.96 36.20
N SER A 277 1.74 -4.23 37.22
CA SER A 277 2.49 -4.77 38.36
C SER A 277 1.57 -5.54 39.30
N ALA A 278 2.13 -6.19 40.32
CA ALA A 278 1.35 -6.88 41.35
C ALA A 278 0.37 -5.94 42.11
N ALA A 279 0.63 -4.63 42.13
CA ALA A 279 -0.24 -3.63 42.73
C ALA A 279 -1.34 -3.10 41.78
N SER A 280 -1.29 -3.45 40.49
CA SER A 280 -2.23 -2.98 39.47
C SER A 280 -3.30 -4.04 39.18
N PRO A 281 -4.57 -3.66 39.00
CA PRO A 281 -5.62 -4.56 38.53
C PRO A 281 -5.48 -4.93 37.05
N LEU A 282 -4.60 -4.26 36.29
CA LEU A 282 -4.39 -4.57 34.88
C LEU A 282 -3.58 -5.86 34.70
N SER A 283 -4.00 -6.69 33.75
CA SER A 283 -3.33 -7.96 33.47
C SER A 283 -2.13 -7.76 32.55
N TYR A 284 -0.93 -8.13 33.00
CA TYR A 284 0.28 -8.09 32.18
C TYR A 284 0.19 -8.92 30.89
N ALA A 285 -0.61 -9.99 30.91
CA ALA A 285 -0.91 -10.81 29.73
C ALA A 285 -1.66 -10.03 28.64
N ARG A 286 -2.46 -9.02 29.01
CA ARG A 286 -3.31 -8.21 28.12
C ARG A 286 -2.68 -6.89 27.68
N THR A 287 -1.52 -6.53 28.22
CA THR A 287 -0.78 -5.32 27.83
C THR A 287 -0.31 -5.35 26.37
N GLY A 288 -0.03 -6.54 25.84
CA GLY A 288 0.52 -6.72 24.49
C GLY A 288 2.01 -6.36 24.38
N ARG A 289 2.65 -6.74 23.27
CA ARG A 289 4.10 -6.61 23.06
C ARG A 289 4.62 -5.19 23.31
N GLU A 290 4.04 -4.20 22.63
CA GLU A 290 4.56 -2.83 22.68
C GLU A 290 4.33 -2.14 24.04
N GLY A 291 3.23 -2.46 24.71
CA GLY A 291 2.99 -1.94 26.05
C GLY A 291 3.91 -2.54 27.10
N ARG A 292 4.31 -3.81 26.93
CA ARG A 292 5.32 -4.43 27.80
C ARG A 292 6.69 -3.80 27.63
N ARG A 293 7.09 -3.46 26.40
CA ARG A 293 8.30 -2.64 26.15
C ARG A 293 8.19 -1.29 26.84
N PHE A 294 7.10 -0.57 26.61
CA PHE A 294 6.91 0.76 27.19
C PHE A 294 6.98 0.78 28.72
N ILE A 295 6.45 -0.25 29.39
CA ILE A 295 6.54 -0.39 30.84
C ILE A 295 7.93 -0.88 31.28
N GLY A 296 8.52 -1.82 30.54
CA GLY A 296 9.79 -2.47 30.85
C GLY A 296 11.02 -1.60 30.62
N ASP A 297 10.99 -0.71 29.62
CA ASP A 297 12.10 0.20 29.25
C ASP A 297 12.19 1.42 30.19
N ARG A 298 11.51 1.39 31.34
CA ARG A 298 11.60 2.45 32.34
C ARG A 298 12.93 2.32 33.09
N PRO A 299 13.73 3.40 33.22
CA PRO A 299 14.93 3.37 34.03
C PRO A 299 14.58 3.08 35.50
N SER A 300 15.41 2.27 36.15
CA SER A 300 15.36 2.06 37.59
C SER A 300 15.93 3.27 38.34
N ALA A 301 15.70 3.32 39.66
CA ALA A 301 16.31 4.33 40.51
C ALA A 301 17.86 4.28 40.45
N ASP A 302 18.42 3.08 40.29
CA ASP A 302 19.86 2.86 40.16
C ASP A 302 20.37 3.37 38.80
N ASP A 303 19.65 3.11 37.71
CA ASP A 303 20.00 3.64 36.38
C ASP A 303 20.02 5.18 36.39
N ILE A 304 19.01 5.79 37.02
CA ILE A 304 18.94 7.25 37.19
C ILE A 304 20.14 7.76 37.99
N ALA A 305 20.48 7.10 39.08
CA ALA A 305 21.62 7.49 39.91
C ALA A 305 22.96 7.36 39.18
N GLU A 306 23.13 6.28 38.41
CA GLU A 306 24.32 6.03 37.60
C GLU A 306 24.49 7.09 36.49
N VAL A 307 23.45 7.35 35.72
CA VAL A 307 23.51 8.27 34.56
C VAL A 307 23.60 9.73 34.99
N THR A 308 22.85 10.13 36.03
CA THR A 308 22.76 11.55 36.44
C THR A 308 23.76 11.95 37.52
N GLY A 309 24.35 10.98 38.22
CA GLY A 309 25.20 11.21 39.40
C GLY A 309 24.42 11.73 40.62
N ARG A 310 23.09 11.63 40.63
CA ARG A 310 22.21 12.10 41.71
C ARG A 310 21.20 11.01 42.04
N PRO A 311 20.85 10.80 43.32
CA PRO A 311 19.84 9.82 43.68
C PRO A 311 18.50 10.16 43.03
N ALA A 312 17.77 9.14 42.59
CA ALA A 312 16.39 9.31 42.15
C ALA A 312 15.55 9.86 43.32
N VAL A 313 14.78 10.93 43.07
CA VAL A 313 13.87 11.51 44.05
C VAL A 313 12.57 10.71 44.15
N ALA A 314 12.27 9.95 43.11
CA ALA A 314 11.14 9.04 43.05
C ALA A 314 11.37 7.95 41.98
N GLU A 315 10.55 6.93 42.03
CA GLU A 315 10.42 5.97 40.93
C GLU A 315 9.52 6.53 39.82
N PRO A 316 9.97 6.55 38.55
CA PRO A 316 9.15 7.06 37.45
C PRO A 316 7.86 6.25 37.30
N VAL A 317 6.75 6.92 37.01
CA VAL A 317 5.46 6.28 36.80
C VAL A 317 5.31 5.88 35.33
N ARG A 318 4.88 4.63 35.07
CA ARG A 318 4.71 4.12 33.70
C ARG A 318 3.43 3.32 33.54
N ILE A 319 2.46 3.92 32.82
CA ILE A 319 1.12 3.38 32.66
C ILE A 319 0.85 3.09 31.18
N TYR A 320 0.46 1.86 30.90
CA TYR A 320 0.02 1.47 29.56
C TYR A 320 -1.27 0.67 29.61
N VAL A 321 -2.29 1.17 28.91
CA VAL A 321 -3.55 0.45 28.72
C VAL A 321 -3.60 -0.12 27.30
N GLY A 322 -3.21 -1.39 27.19
CA GLY A 322 -3.34 -2.19 25.97
C GLY A 322 -4.78 -2.38 25.49
N PHE A 323 -4.91 -2.69 24.20
CA PHE A 323 -6.20 -2.79 23.52
C PHE A 323 -7.12 -3.86 24.13
N ASP A 324 -6.56 -4.98 24.60
CA ASP A 324 -7.30 -6.13 25.12
C ASP A 324 -7.74 -5.97 26.60
N HIS A 325 -7.41 -4.85 27.25
CA HIS A 325 -7.85 -4.58 28.63
C HIS A 325 -9.36 -4.33 28.73
N ALA A 326 -9.95 -3.64 27.75
CA ALA A 326 -11.38 -3.41 27.68
C ALA A 326 -11.86 -3.27 26.22
N LYS A 327 -13.14 -3.62 25.99
CA LYS A 327 -13.72 -3.63 24.63
C LYS A 327 -13.93 -2.21 24.13
N HIS A 328 -14.44 -1.34 24.98
CA HIS A 328 -14.83 0.01 24.58
C HIS A 328 -13.80 1.06 24.95
N ALA A 329 -13.72 2.09 24.11
CA ALA A 329 -12.83 3.23 24.28
C ALA A 329 -12.94 3.90 25.66
N PRO A 330 -14.14 4.28 26.15
CA PRO A 330 -14.27 4.93 27.46
C PRO A 330 -13.83 4.04 28.62
N GLU A 331 -14.01 2.72 28.51
CA GLU A 331 -13.58 1.76 29.55
C GLU A 331 -12.05 1.72 29.65
N ARG A 332 -11.33 1.72 28.52
CA ARG A 332 -9.86 1.80 28.53
C ARG A 332 -9.36 3.12 29.10
N VAL A 333 -10.05 4.23 28.82
CA VAL A 333 -9.72 5.53 29.41
C VAL A 333 -9.97 5.52 30.92
N ALA A 334 -11.09 4.98 31.38
CA ALA A 334 -11.38 4.85 32.81
C ALA A 334 -10.31 4.01 33.54
N LEU A 335 -9.82 2.93 32.92
CA LEU A 335 -8.70 2.14 33.44
C LEU A 335 -7.39 2.96 33.52
N ALA A 336 -7.11 3.81 32.52
CA ALA A 336 -5.93 4.67 32.54
C ALA A 336 -6.01 5.74 33.64
N LEU A 337 -7.19 6.36 33.81
CA LEU A 337 -7.44 7.33 34.88
C LEU A 337 -7.30 6.68 36.27
N ALA A 338 -7.85 5.48 36.46
CA ALA A 338 -7.70 4.73 37.71
C ALA A 338 -6.24 4.40 38.02
N GLU A 339 -5.44 4.05 37.00
CA GLU A 339 -4.00 3.83 37.17
C GLU A 339 -3.24 5.13 37.49
N LEU A 340 -3.58 6.25 36.82
CA LEU A 340 -3.00 7.56 37.10
C LEU A 340 -3.21 7.99 38.56
N GLU A 341 -4.42 7.79 39.08
CA GLU A 341 -4.75 8.02 40.49
C GLU A 341 -3.97 7.06 41.41
N ARG A 342 -4.00 5.74 41.11
CA ARG A 342 -3.36 4.71 41.92
C ARG A 342 -1.85 4.94 42.09
N THR A 343 -1.17 5.38 41.04
CA THR A 343 0.29 5.57 41.05
C THR A 343 0.72 6.95 41.57
N GLY A 344 -0.21 7.84 41.91
CA GLY A 344 0.11 9.23 42.25
C GLY A 344 0.70 10.01 41.06
N ALA A 345 0.26 9.69 39.83
CA ALA A 345 0.83 10.30 38.63
C ALA A 345 0.61 11.82 38.58
N TYR A 346 -0.49 12.30 39.16
CA TYR A 346 -0.83 13.72 39.25
C TYR A 346 0.04 14.50 40.25
N ASP A 347 0.75 13.81 41.14
CA ASP A 347 1.67 14.43 42.11
C ASP A 347 3.07 14.67 41.51
N ARG A 348 3.33 14.15 40.30
CA ARG A 348 4.61 14.33 39.59
C ARG A 348 4.70 15.71 38.95
N SER A 349 5.91 16.26 38.88
CA SER A 349 6.13 17.56 38.20
C SER A 349 5.86 17.54 36.69
N LEU A 350 5.90 16.36 36.05
CA LEU A 350 5.61 16.20 34.62
C LEU A 350 4.78 14.94 34.34
N LEU A 351 3.63 15.13 33.68
CA LEU A 351 2.83 14.06 33.08
C LEU A 351 2.95 14.10 31.55
N ILE A 352 3.48 13.03 30.96
CA ILE A 352 3.60 12.83 29.52
C ILE A 352 2.50 11.88 29.05
N VAL A 353 1.68 12.35 28.12
CA VAL A 353 0.61 11.55 27.51
C VAL A 353 1.01 11.09 26.11
N GLY A 354 1.21 9.78 25.96
CA GLY A 354 1.48 9.11 24.70
C GLY A 354 0.22 8.68 23.98
N CYS A 355 0.15 8.94 22.67
CA CYS A 355 -0.92 8.47 21.80
C CYS A 355 -0.33 7.53 20.72
N PRO A 356 -0.06 6.26 21.06
CA PRO A 356 0.57 5.33 20.12
C PRO A 356 -0.31 5.08 18.90
N PRO A 357 0.21 5.15 17.67
CA PRO A 357 -0.54 4.79 16.48
C PRO A 357 -0.70 3.27 16.35
N GLY A 358 -1.81 2.83 15.76
CA GLY A 358 -1.97 1.44 15.32
C GLY A 358 -1.73 0.41 16.42
N ASN A 359 -0.74 -0.47 16.23
CA ASN A 359 -0.42 -1.63 17.06
C ASN A 359 0.06 -1.33 18.49
N GLY A 360 0.12 -0.06 18.90
CA GLY A 360 0.43 0.33 20.28
C GLY A 360 1.88 0.75 20.53
N TRP A 361 2.71 0.85 19.49
CA TRP A 361 4.09 1.28 19.66
C TRP A 361 4.18 2.72 20.16
N VAL A 362 4.87 2.91 21.29
CA VAL A 362 5.20 4.21 21.88
C VAL A 362 6.71 4.38 21.79
N ASN A 363 7.17 5.52 21.29
CA ASN A 363 8.57 5.91 21.43
C ASN A 363 8.85 6.18 22.92
N THR A 364 9.68 5.37 23.56
CA THR A 364 10.01 5.47 25.00
C THR A 364 10.99 6.60 25.29
N ILE A 365 11.82 6.98 24.32
CA ILE A 365 12.91 7.94 24.49
C ILE A 365 12.46 9.28 25.13
N PRO A 366 11.37 9.94 24.71
CA PRO A 366 10.92 11.18 25.35
C PRO A 366 10.57 10.99 26.84
N PHE A 367 10.08 9.80 27.21
CA PHE A 367 9.73 9.47 28.58
C PHE A 367 10.98 9.18 29.40
N GLU A 368 11.92 8.38 28.89
CA GLU A 368 13.20 8.09 29.54
C GLU A 368 14.01 9.37 29.77
N VAL A 369 14.08 10.25 28.76
CA VAL A 369 14.76 11.55 28.89
C VAL A 369 14.17 12.37 30.03
N ALA A 370 12.84 12.42 30.16
CA ALA A 370 12.18 13.10 31.26
C ALA A 370 12.48 12.44 32.62
N ASP A 371 12.47 11.11 32.69
CA ASP A 371 12.79 10.37 33.90
C ASP A 371 14.21 10.70 34.39
N TYR A 372 15.20 10.74 33.50
CA TYR A 372 16.57 11.12 33.87
C TYR A 372 16.67 12.59 34.28
N LEU A 373 16.09 13.51 33.49
CA LEU A 373 16.20 14.95 33.75
C LEU A 373 15.51 15.38 35.05
N LEU A 374 14.43 14.69 35.44
CA LEU A 374 13.64 14.97 36.63
C LEU A 374 13.96 14.01 37.79
N ALA A 375 15.04 13.22 37.68
CA ALA A 375 15.45 12.24 38.68
C ALA A 375 14.31 11.30 39.12
N GLY A 376 13.45 10.92 38.18
CA GLY A 376 12.30 10.03 38.36
C GLY A 376 11.00 10.70 38.81
N ASP A 377 10.98 12.03 38.95
CA ASP A 377 9.74 12.78 39.23
C ASP A 377 8.92 13.04 37.94
N SER A 378 8.55 11.97 37.27
CA SER A 378 7.81 11.99 36.00
C SER A 378 6.76 10.88 35.96
N ALA A 379 5.70 11.12 35.20
CA ALA A 379 4.70 10.12 34.87
C ALA A 379 4.50 10.03 33.36
N GLY A 380 4.47 8.79 32.85
CA GLY A 380 4.15 8.49 31.46
C GLY A 380 2.89 7.64 31.37
N VAL A 381 1.93 8.05 30.54
CA VAL A 381 0.71 7.26 30.26
C VAL A 381 0.49 7.09 28.76
N ALA A 382 0.13 5.89 28.34
CA ALA A 382 -0.26 5.61 26.96
C ALA A 382 -1.46 4.67 26.87
N ILE A 383 -2.36 4.93 25.92
CA ILE A 383 -3.55 4.09 25.67
C ILE A 383 -3.54 3.62 24.23
N GLN A 384 -3.61 2.30 24.04
CA GLN A 384 -3.71 1.70 22.72
C GLN A 384 -5.15 1.77 22.19
N TYR A 385 -5.32 2.21 20.95
CA TYR A 385 -6.64 2.31 20.31
C TYR A 385 -6.88 1.29 19.19
N GLU A 386 -5.85 0.61 18.67
CA GLU A 386 -5.97 -0.32 17.55
C GLU A 386 -4.99 -1.51 17.69
N ARG A 387 -5.20 -2.60 16.92
CA ARG A 387 -4.26 -3.74 16.85
C ARG A 387 -3.48 -3.80 15.53
N LEU A 388 -3.99 -3.10 14.52
CA LEU A 388 -3.46 -3.13 13.16
C LEU A 388 -2.22 -2.23 13.01
N PRO A 389 -1.31 -2.54 12.07
CA PRO A 389 -0.26 -1.62 11.67
C PRO A 389 -0.82 -0.24 11.30
N SER A 390 0.00 0.79 11.48
CA SER A 390 -0.38 2.20 11.28
C SER A 390 -1.02 2.47 9.90
N LEU A 391 -0.53 1.84 8.82
CA LEU A 391 -1.08 1.98 7.47
C LEU A 391 -2.57 1.57 7.38
N LEU A 392 -2.95 0.47 8.04
CA LEU A 392 -4.32 -0.03 8.04
C LEU A 392 -5.20 0.71 9.06
N SER A 393 -4.58 1.36 10.03
CA SER A 393 -5.25 2.08 11.13
C SER A 393 -5.60 3.53 10.77
N ILE A 394 -5.17 4.03 9.60
CA ILE A 394 -5.35 5.45 9.22
C ILE A 394 -6.82 5.90 9.24
N GLN A 395 -7.75 4.98 8.97
CA GLN A 395 -9.19 5.27 8.99
C GLN A 395 -9.72 5.48 10.42
N ARG A 396 -9.03 4.95 11.44
CA ARG A 396 -9.36 5.04 12.86
C ARG A 396 -8.54 6.08 13.62
N ALA A 397 -7.77 6.92 12.91
CA ALA A 397 -7.05 8.03 13.54
C ALA A 397 -7.98 8.98 14.32
N ARG A 398 -9.24 9.12 13.89
CA ARG A 398 -10.26 9.88 14.64
C ARG A 398 -10.60 9.26 15.99
N ASP A 399 -10.63 7.92 16.06
CA ASP A 399 -10.92 7.19 17.30
C ASP A 399 -9.76 7.37 18.29
N GLY A 400 -8.51 7.32 17.80
CA GLY A 400 -7.34 7.68 18.60
C GLY A 400 -7.37 9.13 19.12
N GLY A 401 -7.78 10.08 18.28
CA GLY A 401 -7.99 11.47 18.71
C GLY A 401 -9.11 11.61 19.75
N HIS A 402 -10.16 10.80 19.66
CA HIS A 402 -11.23 10.79 20.66
C HIS A 402 -10.77 10.20 22.00
N HIS A 403 -10.00 9.09 21.98
CA HIS A 403 -9.36 8.54 23.19
C HIS A 403 -8.55 9.60 23.94
N LEU A 404 -7.68 10.32 23.22
CA LEU A 404 -6.82 11.32 23.83
C LEU A 404 -7.63 12.46 24.47
N ARG A 405 -8.71 12.90 23.84
CA ARG A 405 -9.61 13.93 24.38
C ARG A 405 -10.44 13.48 25.58
N LEU A 406 -10.58 12.17 25.81
CA LEU A 406 -11.25 11.66 27.00
C LEU A 406 -10.28 11.53 28.18
N LEU A 407 -8.97 11.43 27.90
CA LEU A 407 -7.91 11.31 28.90
C LEU A 407 -7.43 12.69 29.42
N LEU A 408 -7.44 13.71 28.55
CA LEU A 408 -7.21 15.12 28.87
C LEU A 408 -8.50 15.78 29.37
#